data_AF-A0A355C2E8-F1
#
_entry.id   AF-A0A355C2E8-F1
#
_cell.length_a   1.000
_cell.length_b   1.000
_cell.length_c   1.000
_cell.angle_alpha   90.00
_cell.angle_beta   90.00
_cell.angle_gamma   90.00
#
_symmetry.space_group_name_H-M   'P 1'
#
loop_
_entity.id
_entity.type
_entity.pdbx_description
1 polymer ?
#
loop_
_entity_poly.entity_id
_entity_poly.type
_entity_poly.pdbx_seq_one_letter_code
_entity_poly.pdbx_strand_id
1 'polypeptide(L)'
;MNVSLQGAGIGVLGAPRPVKAAQICGKEDLTHARISARSGRMTSISFQCAGAAPDEDAPVLSLPPMLLPASGRRWVLRGYDAATARAIGEAAGVPFEIARLLAARGQTAGSAADYLNPSLKRALPDPSSLADMDAAAERLAAGIMAGETCGVFGDYDVDGTCGAAILKLYFDAVGGRLEVYLPDRLLEGYGPTIEAFRALK
;
A
#
# COMPACT_ATOMS: atom_id res chain seq x y z
N MET A 1 -14.40 15.38 0.52
CA MET A 1 -13.94 16.79 0.42
C MET A 1 -13.89 17.20 -1.04
N ASN A 2 -14.46 18.35 -1.43
CA ASN A 2 -14.23 18.97 -2.74
C ASN A 2 -13.10 19.99 -2.58
N VAL A 3 -11.91 19.67 -3.08
CA VAL A 3 -10.79 20.63 -3.11
C VAL A 3 -10.74 21.25 -4.50
N SER A 4 -11.01 22.55 -4.58
CA SER A 4 -10.91 23.35 -5.81
C SER A 4 -9.57 24.07 -5.84
N LEU A 5 -8.72 23.76 -6.81
CA LEU A 5 -7.48 24.48 -7.06
C LEU A 5 -7.73 25.51 -8.18
N GLN A 6 -7.76 26.80 -7.82
CA GLN A 6 -7.68 27.90 -8.79
C GLN A 6 -6.22 28.30 -8.94
N GLY A 7 -5.68 28.23 -10.16
CA GLY A 7 -4.35 28.70 -10.49
C GLY A 7 -4.38 29.81 -11.54
N ALA A 8 -3.93 31.01 -11.16
CA ALA A 8 -3.22 31.94 -12.06
C ALA A 8 -2.43 32.92 -11.18
N GLY A 9 -1.11 32.98 -11.40
CA GLY A 9 -0.16 33.63 -10.52
C GLY A 9 0.06 35.12 -10.75
N ILE A 10 0.75 35.73 -9.78
CA ILE A 10 1.82 36.73 -9.91
C ILE A 10 2.61 36.65 -8.60
N GLY A 11 3.94 36.56 -8.70
CA GLY A 11 4.82 36.25 -7.58
C GLY A 11 4.93 37.36 -6.54
N VAL A 12 4.91 36.95 -5.28
CA VAL A 12 5.49 37.70 -4.16
C VAL A 12 6.51 36.78 -3.51
N LEU A 13 7.79 37.18 -3.53
CA LEU A 13 8.85 36.52 -2.78
C LEU A 13 8.46 36.55 -1.30
N GLY A 14 8.16 35.37 -0.72
CA GLY A 14 7.86 35.21 0.70
C GLY A 14 6.63 34.36 1.04
N ALA A 15 5.79 33.98 0.08
CA ALA A 15 4.63 33.13 0.36
C ALA A 15 4.97 31.62 0.39
N PRO A 16 4.40 30.82 1.32
CA PRO A 16 4.58 29.38 1.34
C PRO A 16 4.05 28.76 0.03
N ARG A 17 4.87 27.91 -0.60
CA ARG A 17 4.49 27.21 -1.85
C ARG A 17 3.22 26.38 -1.62
N PRO A 18 2.27 26.33 -2.56
CA PRO A 18 1.08 25.49 -2.42
C PRO A 18 1.51 24.01 -2.32
N VAL A 19 1.16 23.38 -1.20
CA VAL A 19 1.37 21.95 -0.98
C VAL A 19 0.50 21.19 -1.99
N LYS A 20 1.10 20.33 -2.80
CA LYS A 20 0.35 19.49 -3.75
C LYS A 20 -0.59 18.57 -2.96
N ALA A 21 -1.91 18.73 -3.14
CA ALA A 21 -2.95 17.96 -2.43
C ALA A 21 -2.79 16.42 -2.57
N ALA A 22 -2.18 15.96 -3.67
CA ALA A 22 -1.86 14.55 -3.90
C ALA A 22 -0.87 13.95 -2.88
N GLN A 23 -0.17 14.77 -2.09
CA GLN A 23 0.80 14.30 -1.10
C GLN A 23 0.15 14.05 0.28
N ILE A 24 -1.12 14.43 0.45
CA ILE A 24 -1.88 14.29 1.72
C ILE A 24 -2.70 12.99 1.73
N CYS A 25 -3.00 12.43 0.57
CA CYS A 25 -3.86 11.27 0.40
C CYS A 25 -3.05 10.15 -0.26
N GLY A 26 -3.03 8.95 0.33
CA GLY A 26 -2.40 7.80 -0.30
C GLY A 26 -3.05 7.51 -1.66
N LYS A 27 -2.29 6.99 -2.63
CA LYS A 27 -2.83 6.72 -3.99
C LYS A 27 -4.10 5.85 -3.96
N GLU A 28 -4.25 5.03 -2.93
CA GLU A 28 -5.30 4.03 -2.74
C GLU A 28 -6.61 4.63 -2.23
N ASP A 29 -6.59 5.87 -1.73
CA ASP A 29 -7.76 6.56 -1.17
C ASP A 29 -8.46 7.48 -2.19
N LEU A 30 -7.92 7.61 -3.42
CA LEU A 30 -8.47 8.45 -4.49
C LEU A 30 -9.65 7.76 -5.17
N THR A 31 -10.87 8.20 -4.85
CA THR A 31 -12.08 7.56 -5.40
C THR A 31 -12.53 8.17 -6.72
N HIS A 32 -12.41 9.49 -6.91
CA HIS A 32 -12.81 10.14 -8.17
C HIS A 32 -11.99 11.41 -8.47
N ALA A 33 -11.64 11.63 -9.74
CA ALA A 33 -11.08 12.88 -10.25
C ALA A 33 -12.09 13.56 -11.20
N ARG A 34 -12.48 14.81 -10.91
CA ARG A 34 -13.34 15.62 -11.81
C ARG A 34 -12.53 16.78 -12.40
N ILE A 35 -12.64 16.93 -13.71
CA ILE A 35 -11.99 17.99 -14.48
C ILE A 35 -13.07 19.00 -14.90
N SER A 36 -12.89 20.27 -14.54
CA SER A 36 -13.77 21.36 -15.00
C SER A 36 -13.02 22.25 -16.01
N ALA A 37 -13.64 22.48 -17.16
CA ALA A 37 -13.12 23.36 -18.20
C ALA A 37 -14.16 24.42 -18.57
N ARG A 38 -13.73 25.68 -18.69
CA ARG A 38 -14.50 26.75 -19.34
C ARG A 38 -13.79 27.16 -20.63
N SER A 39 -14.56 27.34 -21.71
CA SER A 39 -14.07 27.77 -23.03
C SER A 39 -12.84 26.99 -23.53
N GLY A 40 -12.85 25.66 -23.37
CA GLY A 40 -11.79 24.77 -23.87
C GLY A 40 -10.46 24.82 -23.12
N ARG A 41 -10.34 25.60 -22.02
CA ARG A 41 -9.15 25.55 -21.15
C ARG A 41 -9.52 24.91 -19.81
N MET A 42 -8.67 23.97 -19.39
CA MET A 42 -8.78 23.30 -18.10
C MET A 42 -8.51 24.31 -16.98
N THR A 43 -9.50 24.55 -16.12
CA THR A 43 -9.43 25.59 -15.09
C THR A 43 -9.20 25.02 -13.69
N SER A 44 -9.63 23.79 -13.43
CA SER A 44 -9.35 23.09 -12.16
C SER A 44 -9.50 21.57 -12.29
N ILE A 45 -8.73 20.85 -11.47
CA ILE A 45 -8.93 19.42 -11.19
C ILE A 45 -9.22 19.29 -9.70
N SER A 46 -10.32 18.63 -9.36
CA SER A 46 -10.70 18.31 -7.98
C SER A 46 -10.64 16.81 -7.76
N PHE A 47 -9.96 16.40 -6.67
CA PHE A 47 -9.85 15.01 -6.23
C PHE A 47 -10.71 14.79 -4.99
N GLN A 48 -11.39 13.65 -4.95
CA GLN A 48 -12.19 13.23 -3.81
C GLN A 48 -11.53 12.01 -3.17
N CYS A 49 -11.10 12.14 -1.91
CA CYS A 49 -10.51 11.06 -1.14
C CYS A 49 -11.54 10.40 -0.22
N ALA A 50 -11.53 9.07 -0.16
CA ALA A 50 -12.29 8.27 0.79
C ALA A 50 -11.55 8.19 2.13
N GLY A 51 -11.42 9.33 2.79
CA GLY A 51 -10.93 9.43 4.15
C GLY A 51 -11.74 10.51 4.85
N ALA A 52 -12.05 10.29 6.13
CA ALA A 52 -12.61 11.34 6.97
C ALA A 52 -11.76 12.61 6.79
N ALA A 53 -12.41 13.76 6.58
CA ALA A 53 -11.72 15.04 6.57
C ALA A 53 -10.78 15.10 7.78
N PRO A 54 -9.55 15.65 7.65
CA PRO A 54 -8.75 15.92 8.83
C PRO A 54 -9.62 16.76 9.76
N ASP A 55 -9.99 16.16 10.88
CA ASP A 55 -10.79 16.82 11.90
C ASP A 55 -10.00 18.05 12.35
N GLU A 56 -10.50 19.25 12.04
CA GLU A 56 -9.85 20.49 12.45
C GLU A 56 -9.79 20.59 13.98
N ASP A 57 -10.63 19.81 14.67
CA ASP A 57 -10.72 19.71 16.12
C ASP A 57 -9.96 18.49 16.70
N ALA A 58 -9.27 17.70 15.86
CA ALA A 58 -8.41 16.64 16.38
C ALA A 58 -7.38 17.25 17.34
N PRO A 59 -7.17 16.70 18.55
CA PRO A 59 -6.25 17.27 19.51
C PRO A 59 -4.83 17.24 18.95
N VAL A 60 -4.44 18.35 18.33
CA VAL A 60 -3.04 18.66 18.03
C VAL A 60 -2.40 18.76 19.40
N LEU A 61 -1.39 17.94 19.66
CA LEU A 61 -0.54 18.12 20.83
C LEU A 61 -0.04 19.57 20.74
N SER A 62 -0.61 20.47 21.55
CA SER A 62 -0.31 21.89 21.51
C SER A 62 1.05 22.06 22.15
N LEU A 63 2.09 21.81 21.35
CA LEU A 63 3.43 22.21 21.69
C LEU A 63 3.38 23.72 21.94
N PRO A 64 4.07 24.23 22.99
CA PRO A 64 4.20 25.67 23.18
C PRO A 64 4.68 26.31 21.88
N PRO A 65 4.45 27.61 21.65
CA PRO A 65 4.79 28.31 20.41
C PRO A 65 6.32 28.45 20.17
N MET A 66 7.12 27.47 20.59
CA MET A 66 8.41 27.20 19.99
C MET A 66 8.18 26.67 18.58
N LEU A 67 8.25 27.62 17.65
CA LEU A 67 8.62 27.50 16.24
C LEU A 67 7.93 26.38 15.46
N LEU A 68 7.22 26.79 14.41
CA LEU A 68 6.82 25.92 13.32
C LEU A 68 7.97 24.95 13.01
N PRO A 69 7.70 23.63 12.91
CA PRO A 69 8.75 22.65 12.66
C PRO A 69 9.53 23.06 11.42
N ALA A 70 10.86 22.88 11.43
CA ALA A 70 11.74 23.32 10.34
C ALA A 70 11.32 22.76 8.96
N SER A 71 10.58 21.65 8.93
CA SER A 71 10.01 21.03 7.74
C SER A 71 8.71 21.67 7.23
N GLY A 72 8.10 22.58 8.00
CA GLY A 72 6.75 23.12 7.76
C GLY A 72 5.63 22.09 7.95
N ARG A 73 5.92 20.88 8.45
CA ARG A 73 4.93 19.79 8.60
C ARG A 73 4.41 19.70 10.03
N ARG A 74 3.09 19.73 10.20
CA ARG A 74 2.43 19.57 11.49
C ARG A 74 2.42 18.09 11.92
N TRP A 75 2.78 17.82 13.16
CA TRP A 75 2.53 16.53 13.81
C TRP A 75 1.04 16.46 14.16
N VAL A 76 0.34 15.46 13.64
CA VAL A 76 -1.09 15.27 13.88
C VAL A 76 -1.27 13.95 14.60
N LEU A 77 -1.91 13.99 15.77
CA LEU A 77 -2.29 12.78 16.46
C LEU A 77 -3.48 12.15 15.72
N ARG A 78 -3.38 10.85 15.43
CA ARG A 78 -4.50 10.13 14.83
C ARG A 78 -5.64 10.02 15.87
N GLY A 79 -6.84 10.47 15.48
CA GLY A 79 -8.05 10.32 16.29
C GLY A 79 -8.40 8.84 16.51
N TYR A 80 -9.10 8.56 17.60
CA TYR A 80 -9.58 7.24 17.96
C TYR A 80 -10.89 7.35 18.74
N ASP A 81 -11.73 6.32 18.66
CA ASP A 81 -12.91 6.21 19.52
C ASP A 81 -12.51 5.65 20.89
N ALA A 82 -12.75 6.43 21.94
CA ALA A 82 -12.39 6.05 23.30
C ALA A 82 -13.21 4.86 23.83
N ALA A 83 -14.46 4.71 23.38
CA ALA A 83 -15.30 3.58 23.75
C ALA A 83 -14.74 2.27 23.15
N THR A 84 -14.43 2.27 21.86
CA THR A 84 -13.76 1.16 21.17
C THR A 84 -12.41 0.83 21.81
N ALA A 85 -11.59 1.84 22.14
CA ALA A 85 -10.30 1.62 22.81
C ALA A 85 -10.47 0.95 24.18
N ARG A 86 -11.47 1.37 24.99
CA ARG A 86 -11.76 0.70 26.27
C ARG A 86 -12.18 -0.75 26.06
N ALA A 87 -13.09 -0.99 25.13
CA ALA A 87 -13.56 -2.34 24.80
C ALA A 87 -12.42 -3.26 24.32
N ILE A 88 -11.46 -2.73 23.54
CA ILE A 88 -10.26 -3.47 23.13
C ILE A 88 -9.37 -3.81 24.32
N GLY A 89 -9.13 -2.84 25.23
CA GLY A 89 -8.29 -3.07 26.41
C GLY A 89 -8.85 -4.19 27.30
N GLU A 90 -10.17 -4.19 27.50
CA GLU A 90 -10.89 -5.22 28.24
C GLU A 90 -10.85 -6.58 27.53
N ALA A 91 -11.16 -6.63 26.23
CA ALA A 91 -11.28 -7.89 25.49
C ALA A 91 -9.93 -8.56 25.19
N ALA A 92 -8.90 -7.78 24.85
CA ALA A 92 -7.58 -8.28 24.49
C ALA A 92 -6.59 -8.29 25.66
N GLY A 93 -6.96 -7.77 26.83
CA GLY A 93 -6.09 -7.72 28.01
C GLY A 93 -4.84 -6.84 27.83
N VAL A 94 -4.95 -5.79 27.02
CA VAL A 94 -3.82 -4.89 26.70
C VAL A 94 -3.95 -3.53 27.40
N PRO A 95 -2.82 -2.85 27.69
CA PRO A 95 -2.85 -1.49 28.24
C PRO A 95 -3.64 -0.53 27.36
N PHE A 96 -4.26 0.48 27.97
CA PHE A 96 -5.12 1.45 27.29
C PHE A 96 -4.40 2.17 26.14
N GLU A 97 -3.09 2.41 26.26
CA GLU A 97 -2.27 3.05 25.24
C GLU A 97 -2.18 2.19 23.97
N ILE A 98 -2.06 0.87 24.14
CA ILE A 98 -2.06 -0.10 23.04
C ILE A 98 -3.47 -0.19 22.44
N ALA A 99 -4.49 -0.26 23.29
CA ALA A 99 -5.87 -0.30 22.85
C ALA A 99 -6.28 0.94 22.03
N ARG A 100 -5.81 2.12 22.45
CA ARG A 100 -5.92 3.38 21.71
C ARG A 100 -5.28 3.30 20.33
N LEU A 101 -4.07 2.75 20.24
CA LEU A 101 -3.35 2.58 18.98
C LEU A 101 -4.04 1.59 18.04
N LEU A 102 -4.71 0.57 18.58
CA LEU A 102 -5.49 -0.40 17.82
C LEU A 102 -6.80 0.20 17.32
N ALA A 103 -7.53 0.93 18.16
CA ALA A 103 -8.73 1.66 17.77
C ALA A 103 -8.42 2.68 16.65
N ALA A 104 -7.30 3.41 16.75
CA ALA A 104 -6.83 4.32 15.70
C ALA A 104 -6.48 3.62 14.37
N ARG A 105 -6.24 2.30 14.40
CA ARG A 105 -6.00 1.45 13.22
C ARG A 105 -7.27 0.75 12.71
N GLY A 106 -8.44 1.15 13.21
CA GLY A 106 -9.73 0.57 12.83
C GLY A 106 -9.97 -0.83 13.38
N GLN A 107 -9.19 -1.27 14.37
CA GLN A 107 -9.44 -2.53 15.06
C GLN A 107 -10.59 -2.37 16.05
N THR A 108 -11.27 -3.47 16.33
CA THR A 108 -12.37 -3.56 17.28
C THR A 108 -12.01 -4.54 18.40
N ALA A 109 -12.83 -4.59 19.46
CA ALA A 109 -12.66 -5.58 20.51
C ALA A 109 -12.63 -7.03 19.96
N GLY A 110 -13.40 -7.31 18.91
CA GLY A 110 -13.43 -8.64 18.27
C GLY A 110 -12.22 -8.94 17.38
N SER A 111 -11.60 -7.93 16.76
CA SER A 111 -10.46 -8.14 15.84
C SER A 111 -9.08 -7.95 16.50
N ALA A 112 -9.03 -7.32 17.68
CA ALA A 112 -7.78 -6.93 18.32
C ALA A 112 -6.86 -8.11 18.65
N ALA A 113 -7.40 -9.22 19.14
CA ALA A 113 -6.62 -10.41 19.47
C ALA A 113 -5.95 -11.02 18.23
N ASP A 114 -6.71 -11.14 17.14
CA ASP A 114 -6.19 -11.66 15.87
C ASP A 114 -5.18 -10.72 15.21
N TYR A 115 -5.38 -9.41 15.36
CA TYR A 115 -4.44 -8.40 14.86
C TYR A 115 -3.09 -8.47 15.59
N LEU A 116 -3.11 -8.69 16.91
CA LEU A 116 -1.88 -8.79 17.73
C LEU A 116 -1.18 -10.15 17.60
N ASN A 117 -1.95 -11.20 17.28
CA ASN A 117 -1.43 -12.55 17.08
C ASN A 117 -1.87 -13.11 15.71
N PRO A 118 -1.33 -12.54 14.61
CA PRO A 118 -1.71 -12.97 13.27
C PRO A 118 -1.24 -14.41 13.04
N SER A 119 -2.07 -15.19 12.36
CA SER A 119 -1.67 -16.53 11.88
C SER A 119 -1.95 -16.61 10.39
N LEU A 120 -1.05 -17.25 9.64
CA LEU A 120 -1.23 -17.43 8.20
C LEU A 120 -2.57 -18.10 7.88
N LYS A 121 -2.97 -19.10 8.67
CA LYS A 121 -4.25 -19.81 8.51
C LYS A 121 -5.49 -18.91 8.61
N ARG A 122 -5.44 -17.85 9.43
CA ARG A 122 -6.57 -16.90 9.57
C ARG A 122 -6.44 -15.70 8.65
N ALA A 123 -5.22 -15.26 8.38
CA ALA A 123 -4.94 -14.01 7.67
C ALA A 123 -4.87 -14.18 6.15
N LEU A 124 -4.50 -15.36 5.65
CA LEU A 124 -4.48 -15.63 4.22
C LEU A 124 -5.88 -16.01 3.74
N PRO A 125 -6.43 -15.33 2.73
CA PRO A 125 -7.64 -15.78 2.07
C PRO A 125 -7.38 -17.10 1.33
N ASP A 126 -8.46 -17.77 0.94
CA ASP A 126 -8.38 -18.92 0.05
C ASP A 126 -7.58 -18.54 -1.22
N PRO A 127 -6.44 -19.18 -1.54
CA PRO A 127 -5.68 -18.88 -2.74
C PRO A 127 -6.51 -18.99 -4.02
N SER A 128 -7.51 -19.87 -4.07
CA SER A 128 -8.42 -20.05 -5.22
C SER A 128 -9.30 -18.82 -5.48
N SER A 129 -9.34 -17.85 -4.56
CA SER A 129 -9.99 -16.55 -4.80
C SER A 129 -9.18 -15.61 -5.72
N LEU A 130 -7.90 -15.91 -5.96
CA LEU A 130 -7.08 -15.19 -6.91
C LEU A 130 -7.44 -15.62 -8.34
N ALA A 131 -7.55 -14.64 -9.23
CA ALA A 131 -7.90 -14.90 -10.63
C ALA A 131 -6.97 -15.93 -11.26
N ASP A 132 -7.55 -16.95 -11.88
CA ASP A 132 -6.87 -18.06 -12.56
C ASP A 132 -5.87 -18.86 -11.71
N MET A 133 -5.95 -18.78 -10.37
CA MET A 133 -4.99 -19.46 -9.48
C MET A 133 -5.04 -20.97 -9.63
N ASP A 134 -6.24 -21.56 -9.65
CA ASP A 134 -6.39 -23.01 -9.79
C ASP A 134 -5.83 -23.49 -11.14
N ALA A 135 -6.16 -22.79 -12.22
CA ALA A 135 -5.65 -23.10 -13.56
C ALA A 135 -4.11 -22.97 -13.65
N ALA A 136 -3.54 -21.94 -13.03
CA ALA A 136 -2.09 -21.76 -12.97
C ALA A 136 -1.40 -22.86 -12.15
N ALA A 137 -1.96 -23.22 -10.99
CA ALA A 137 -1.45 -24.28 -10.14
C ALA A 137 -1.52 -25.65 -10.85
N GLU A 138 -2.62 -25.96 -11.50
CA GLU A 138 -2.79 -27.18 -12.30
C GLU A 138 -1.77 -27.24 -13.45
N ARG A 139 -1.57 -26.14 -14.18
CA ARG A 139 -0.59 -26.08 -15.28
C ARG A 139 0.84 -26.30 -14.79
N LEU A 140 1.21 -25.69 -13.66
CA LEU A 140 2.53 -25.88 -13.05
C LEU A 140 2.72 -27.30 -12.55
N ALA A 141 1.73 -27.87 -11.85
CA ALA A 141 1.77 -29.25 -11.37
C ALA A 141 1.92 -30.24 -12.54
N ALA A 142 1.13 -30.07 -13.60
CA ALA A 142 1.23 -30.90 -14.80
C ALA A 142 2.62 -30.81 -15.46
N GLY A 143 3.20 -29.60 -15.55
CA GLY A 143 4.54 -29.40 -16.08
C GLY A 143 5.62 -30.08 -15.24
N ILE A 144 5.55 -29.95 -13.92
CA ILE A 144 6.48 -30.62 -12.99
C ILE A 144 6.36 -32.14 -13.13
N MET A 145 5.14 -32.68 -13.14
CA MET A 145 4.90 -34.13 -13.26
C MET A 145 5.34 -34.71 -14.61
N ALA A 146 5.23 -33.93 -15.69
CA ALA A 146 5.75 -34.29 -17.00
C ALA A 146 7.28 -34.14 -17.10
N GLY A 147 7.94 -33.63 -16.06
CA GLY A 147 9.36 -33.35 -16.06
C GLY A 147 9.74 -32.26 -17.05
N GLU A 148 8.89 -31.26 -17.27
CA GLU A 148 9.20 -30.06 -18.04
C GLU A 148 10.19 -29.16 -17.28
N THR A 149 10.97 -28.36 -18.01
CA THR A 149 11.71 -27.25 -17.40
C THR A 149 10.80 -26.03 -17.39
N CYS A 150 10.53 -25.49 -16.20
CA CYS A 150 9.77 -24.26 -16.04
C CYS A 150 10.72 -23.07 -15.89
N GLY A 151 10.24 -21.88 -16.25
CA GLY A 151 10.94 -20.62 -16.05
C GLY A 151 10.11 -19.68 -15.18
N VAL A 152 10.75 -19.01 -14.22
CA VAL A 152 10.15 -17.90 -13.47
C VAL A 152 10.89 -16.61 -13.81
N PHE A 153 10.12 -15.61 -14.21
CA PHE A 153 10.59 -14.25 -14.40
C PHE A 153 10.22 -13.44 -13.16
N GLY A 154 11.20 -13.14 -12.31
CA GLY A 154 10.98 -12.32 -11.12
C GLY A 154 11.11 -10.83 -11.42
N ASP A 155 10.55 -10.01 -10.53
CA ASP A 155 10.90 -8.59 -10.46
C ASP A 155 12.18 -8.41 -9.64
N TYR A 156 12.97 -7.38 -9.93
CA TYR A 156 14.24 -7.12 -9.25
C TYR A 156 14.05 -6.56 -7.83
N ASP A 157 12.83 -6.15 -7.46
CA ASP A 157 12.52 -5.74 -6.11
C ASP A 157 12.57 -6.94 -5.14
N VAL A 158 12.66 -6.65 -3.84
CA VAL A 158 12.87 -7.67 -2.80
C VAL A 158 11.72 -8.68 -2.77
N ASP A 159 10.49 -8.24 -3.00
CA ASP A 159 9.31 -9.10 -3.09
C ASP A 159 9.38 -10.05 -4.28
N GLY A 160 9.74 -9.56 -5.48
CA GLY A 160 9.91 -10.37 -6.68
C GLY A 160 11.02 -11.42 -6.53
N THR A 161 12.15 -11.02 -5.95
CA THR A 161 13.29 -11.92 -5.69
C THR A 161 12.95 -12.97 -4.64
N CYS A 162 12.27 -12.59 -3.54
CA CYS A 162 11.81 -13.54 -2.53
C CYS A 162 10.78 -14.53 -3.08
N GLY A 163 9.84 -14.08 -3.91
CA GLY A 163 8.85 -14.94 -4.57
C GLY A 163 9.50 -15.97 -5.48
N ALA A 164 10.46 -15.54 -6.31
CA ALA A 164 11.22 -16.43 -7.17
C ALA A 164 12.05 -17.46 -6.37
N ALA A 165 12.66 -17.05 -5.26
CA ALA A 165 13.38 -17.95 -4.37
C ALA A 165 12.47 -19.00 -3.72
N ILE A 166 11.27 -18.62 -3.27
CA ILE A 166 10.28 -19.56 -2.72
C ILE A 166 9.89 -20.61 -3.76
N LEU A 167 9.61 -20.19 -5.00
CA LEU A 167 9.30 -21.11 -6.09
C LEU A 167 10.46 -22.05 -6.38
N LYS A 168 11.71 -21.54 -6.40
CA LYS A 168 12.89 -22.36 -6.62
C LYS A 168 13.06 -23.42 -5.53
N LEU A 169 12.92 -23.03 -4.26
CA LEU A 169 12.97 -23.96 -3.12
C LEU A 169 11.87 -25.04 -3.22
N TYR A 170 10.66 -24.65 -3.63
CA TYR A 170 9.58 -25.60 -3.85
C TYR A 170 9.90 -26.59 -4.98
N PHE A 171 10.34 -26.10 -6.14
CA PHE A 171 10.71 -26.96 -7.27
C PHE A 171 11.82 -27.95 -6.90
N ASP A 172 12.85 -27.49 -6.20
CA ASP A 172 13.95 -28.35 -5.75
C ASP A 172 13.46 -29.42 -4.77
N ALA A 173 12.53 -29.07 -3.87
CA ALA A 173 11.95 -30.00 -2.90
C ALA A 173 11.08 -31.09 -3.55
N VAL A 174 10.41 -30.78 -4.66
CA VAL A 174 9.57 -31.74 -5.41
C VAL A 174 10.29 -32.41 -6.59
N GLY A 175 11.57 -32.12 -6.79
CA GLY A 175 12.39 -32.68 -7.88
C GLY A 175 12.08 -32.10 -9.28
N GLY A 176 11.43 -30.95 -9.35
CA GLY A 176 11.18 -30.21 -10.59
C GLY A 176 12.41 -29.43 -11.07
N ARG A 177 12.37 -28.95 -12.32
CA ARG A 177 13.41 -28.07 -12.88
C ARG A 177 12.85 -26.67 -13.09
N LEU A 178 13.42 -25.69 -12.39
CA LEU A 178 13.06 -24.28 -12.49
C LEU A 178 14.30 -23.44 -12.80
N GLU A 179 14.22 -22.69 -13.89
CA GLU A 179 15.14 -21.61 -14.23
C GLU A 179 14.59 -20.29 -13.70
N VAL A 180 15.44 -19.53 -13.00
CA VAL A 180 15.07 -18.24 -12.41
C VAL A 180 15.79 -17.13 -13.16
N TYR A 181 15.04 -16.13 -13.61
CA TYR A 181 15.59 -14.92 -14.19
C TYR A 181 15.13 -13.70 -13.41
N LEU A 182 16.10 -12.86 -13.03
CA LEU A 182 15.89 -11.58 -12.39
C LEU A 182 16.54 -10.51 -13.28
N PRO A 183 15.77 -9.55 -13.83
CA PRO A 183 16.32 -8.53 -14.72
C PRO A 183 17.20 -7.54 -13.95
N ASP A 184 18.24 -7.00 -14.62
CA ASP A 184 18.97 -5.85 -14.08
C ASP A 184 18.17 -4.56 -14.33
N ARG A 185 17.66 -3.94 -13.26
CA ARG A 185 16.86 -2.70 -13.36
C ARG A 185 17.57 -1.57 -14.10
N LEU A 186 18.89 -1.43 -13.94
CA LEU A 186 19.67 -0.32 -14.50
C LEU A 186 19.96 -0.54 -15.98
N LEU A 187 20.20 -1.79 -16.38
CA LEU A 187 20.59 -2.15 -17.74
C LEU A 187 19.39 -2.47 -18.64
N GLU A 188 18.38 -3.16 -18.09
CA GLU A 188 17.25 -3.72 -18.85
C GLU A 188 15.95 -2.94 -18.67
N GLY A 189 15.84 -2.11 -17.63
CA GLY A 189 14.64 -1.36 -17.31
C GLY A 189 13.62 -2.15 -16.49
N TYR A 190 12.32 -1.85 -16.64
CA TYR A 190 11.25 -2.44 -15.82
C TYR A 190 10.46 -3.49 -16.62
N GLY A 191 10.30 -4.67 -16.02
CA GLY A 191 9.41 -5.72 -16.51
C GLY A 191 9.98 -6.60 -17.63
N PRO A 192 9.13 -7.44 -18.25
CA PRO A 192 9.56 -8.41 -19.23
C PRO A 192 9.96 -7.76 -20.55
N THR A 193 11.17 -8.04 -21.03
CA THR A 193 11.66 -7.62 -22.35
C THR A 193 11.84 -8.83 -23.26
N ILE A 194 11.82 -8.60 -24.58
CA ILE A 194 12.02 -9.68 -25.56
C ILE A 194 13.41 -10.29 -25.39
N GLU A 195 14.40 -9.45 -25.12
CA GLU A 195 15.78 -9.82 -24.86
C GLU A 195 15.88 -10.72 -23.63
N ALA A 196 15.19 -10.37 -22.54
CA ALA A 196 15.18 -11.15 -21.32
C ALA A 196 14.51 -12.51 -21.50
N PHE A 197 13.41 -12.60 -22.26
CA PHE A 197 12.80 -13.89 -22.61
C PHE A 197 13.70 -14.75 -23.50
N ARG A 198 14.49 -14.15 -24.39
CA ARG A 198 15.48 -14.89 -25.20
C ARG A 198 16.68 -15.37 -24.38
N ALA A 199 16.97 -14.72 -23.25
CA ALA A 199 18.04 -15.12 -22.35
C ALA A 199 17.64 -16.30 -21.45
N LEU A 200 16.34 -16.48 -21.19
CA LEU A 200 15.78 -17.66 -20.53
C LEU A 200 16.03 -18.89 -21.42
N LYS A 201 16.80 -19.87 -20.92
CA LYS A 201 17.16 -21.10 -21.65
C LYS A 201 16.38 -22.30 -21.14
#